data_AF-A0A538T462-F1
#
_entry.id   AF-A0A538T462-F1
#
_cell.length_a   1.000
_cell.length_b   1.000
_cell.length_c   1.000
_cell.angle_alpha   90.00
_cell.angle_beta   90.00
_cell.angle_gamma   90.00
#
_symmetry.space_group_name_H-M   'P 1'
#
loop_
_entity.id
_entity.type
_entity.pdbx_description
1 polymer ?
#
loop_
_entity_poly.entity_id
_entity_poly.type
_entity_poly.pdbx_seq_one_letter_code
_entity_poly.pdbx_strand_id
1 'polypeptide(L)'
;MIRARFRSSILIGAIAALVFTAHASAGGSRATEPPVPFARIYLALRGCTSCSHCRATIRQMARAGSGGGEARVSTEAVEVRYPKPRPVPLRDVIRRLAENRLHDLTLVDVLFEAEGTIARTSAGSTTFTLRDTGQSFPLDMTPSLARPDRGTPVRLIAIVEGWRGKGALTLVAREARGIT
;
A
#
# COMPACT_ATOMS: atom_id res chain seq x y z
N MET A 1 25.51 -28.56 -86.39
CA MET A 1 26.62 -27.60 -86.61
C MET A 1 26.73 -26.69 -85.39
N ILE A 2 27.97 -26.45 -84.94
CA ILE A 2 28.46 -25.33 -84.12
C ILE A 2 28.28 -25.42 -82.57
N ARG A 3 29.47 -25.41 -81.94
CA ARG A 3 29.80 -25.18 -80.52
C ARG A 3 29.76 -23.68 -80.19
N ALA A 4 29.49 -23.34 -78.91
CA ALA A 4 30.23 -22.36 -78.06
C ALA A 4 29.33 -21.93 -76.88
N ARG A 5 29.65 -22.12 -75.59
CA ARG A 5 30.71 -21.59 -74.69
C ARG A 5 30.38 -20.24 -74.01
N PHE A 6 30.50 -20.27 -72.67
CA PHE A 6 30.67 -19.16 -71.69
C PHE A 6 29.44 -18.28 -71.40
N ARG A 7 29.18 -17.72 -70.20
CA ARG A 7 30.00 -17.46 -69.00
C ARG A 7 29.06 -17.14 -67.82
N SER A 8 29.54 -17.33 -66.60
CA SER A 8 28.94 -16.95 -65.31
C SER A 8 28.50 -15.49 -65.23
N SER A 9 27.44 -15.21 -64.45
CA SER A 9 27.36 -14.09 -63.50
C SER A 9 26.13 -14.24 -62.59
N ILE A 10 26.40 -14.25 -61.29
CA ILE A 10 25.44 -14.19 -60.18
C ILE A 10 24.84 -12.78 -60.14
N LEU A 11 23.54 -12.64 -59.90
CA LEU A 11 22.99 -11.48 -59.20
C LEU A 11 21.75 -11.87 -58.40
N ILE A 12 21.80 -11.40 -57.16
CA ILE A 12 20.92 -11.64 -56.03
C ILE A 12 19.74 -10.66 -56.09
N GLY A 13 18.57 -11.12 -55.66
CA GLY A 13 17.67 -10.31 -54.83
C GLY A 13 16.59 -9.51 -55.55
N ALA A 14 15.33 -9.92 -55.34
CA ALA A 14 14.30 -9.14 -54.65
C ALA A 14 12.93 -9.79 -54.91
N ILE A 15 12.51 -10.69 -54.01
CA ILE A 15 11.10 -11.08 -53.90
C ILE A 15 10.48 -10.09 -52.91
N ALA A 16 9.66 -9.19 -53.44
CA ALA A 16 8.78 -8.34 -52.65
C ALA A 16 7.68 -9.21 -52.02
N ALA A 17 7.72 -9.37 -50.69
CA ALA A 17 6.62 -9.91 -49.92
C ALA A 17 6.08 -8.80 -49.00
N LEU A 18 4.89 -8.30 -49.37
CA LEU A 18 4.03 -7.50 -48.52
C LEU A 18 3.60 -8.34 -47.31
N VAL A 19 4.22 -8.11 -46.17
CA VAL A 19 3.69 -8.57 -44.88
C VAL A 19 3.03 -7.37 -44.22
N PHE A 20 1.72 -7.46 -44.03
CA PHE A 20 0.94 -6.57 -43.17
C PHE A 20 1.51 -6.66 -41.74
N THR A 21 2.39 -5.73 -41.38
CA THR A 21 2.69 -5.48 -39.98
C THR A 21 1.51 -4.73 -39.38
N ALA A 22 0.66 -5.48 -38.67
CA ALA A 22 -0.20 -4.91 -37.65
C ALA A 22 0.64 -3.96 -36.80
N HIS A 23 0.28 -2.68 -36.80
CA HIS A 23 0.79 -1.72 -35.84
C HIS A 23 0.36 -2.22 -34.46
N ALA A 24 1.24 -2.99 -33.80
CA ALA A 24 1.24 -3.17 -32.36
C ALA A 24 1.65 -1.82 -31.76
N SER A 25 0.70 -0.88 -31.77
CA SER A 25 0.86 0.39 -31.07
C SER A 25 0.89 0.12 -29.58
N ALA A 26 2.05 0.46 -29.03
CA ALA A 26 2.28 0.86 -27.67
C ALA A 26 1.90 -0.17 -26.59
N GLY A 27 2.93 -0.88 -26.14
CA GLY A 27 2.97 -1.41 -24.78
C GLY A 27 2.49 -0.34 -23.81
N GLY A 28 1.29 -0.55 -23.27
CA GLY A 28 0.78 0.22 -22.16
C GLY A 28 1.83 0.13 -21.07
N SER A 29 2.43 1.27 -20.77
CA SER A 29 3.30 1.46 -19.62
C SER A 29 2.52 0.99 -18.41
N ARG A 30 2.75 -0.26 -17.97
CA ARG A 30 2.39 -0.69 -16.62
C ARG A 30 3.21 0.22 -15.75
N ALA A 31 2.61 1.33 -15.31
CA ALA A 31 3.16 2.17 -14.28
C ALA A 31 3.64 1.22 -13.19
N THR A 32 4.96 1.17 -12.97
CA THR A 32 5.57 0.31 -11.98
C THR A 32 4.86 0.61 -10.67
N GLU A 33 4.05 -0.35 -10.20
CA GLU A 33 3.31 -0.18 -8.96
C GLU A 33 4.36 0.09 -7.88
N PRO A 34 4.26 1.22 -7.16
CA PRO A 34 5.29 1.59 -6.20
C PRO A 34 5.42 0.44 -5.18
N PRO A 35 6.65 0.12 -4.74
CA PRO A 35 6.88 -1.00 -3.85
C PRO A 35 5.94 -0.92 -2.64
N VAL A 36 5.38 -2.07 -2.29
CA VAL A 36 4.52 -2.23 -1.12
C VAL A 36 5.29 -1.74 0.10
N PRO A 37 4.78 -0.74 0.84
CA PRO A 37 5.45 -0.28 2.06
C PRO A 37 5.38 -1.36 3.14
N PHE A 38 6.37 -1.38 4.03
CA PHE A 38 6.41 -2.23 5.22
C PHE A 38 5.13 -2.10 6.07
N ALA A 39 4.68 -0.86 6.25
CA ALA A 39 3.41 -0.56 6.89
C ALA A 39 2.80 0.70 6.29
N ARG A 40 1.48 0.81 6.40
CA ARG A 40 0.72 1.93 5.89
C ARG A 40 -0.43 2.27 6.81
N ILE A 41 -0.63 3.56 7.04
CA ILE A 41 -1.77 4.10 7.77
C ILE A 41 -2.55 5.00 6.82
N TYR A 42 -3.84 4.75 6.66
CA TYR A 42 -4.75 5.66 5.97
C TYR A 42 -5.68 6.31 6.99
N LEU A 43 -5.72 7.63 6.99
CA LEU A 43 -6.59 8.43 7.85
C LEU A 43 -7.62 9.12 6.97
N ALA A 44 -8.86 8.64 6.99
CA ALA A 44 -9.95 9.21 6.21
C ALA A 44 -10.41 10.53 6.85
N LEU A 45 -10.42 11.59 6.07
CA LEU A 45 -10.74 12.94 6.49
C LEU A 45 -12.06 13.39 5.88
N ARG A 46 -12.82 14.16 6.65
CA ARG A 46 -13.99 14.89 6.15
C ARG A 46 -13.82 16.38 6.42
N GLY A 47 -14.17 17.17 5.40
CA GLY A 47 -14.27 18.63 5.44
C GLY A 47 -13.08 19.32 4.76
N CYS A 48 -12.51 20.38 5.36
CA CYS A 48 -11.63 21.29 4.61
C CYS A 48 -10.22 20.73 4.35
N THR A 49 -10.06 20.07 3.20
CA THR A 49 -8.82 19.42 2.75
C THR A 49 -8.36 19.87 1.36
N SER A 50 -9.14 20.72 0.69
CA SER A 50 -8.89 21.19 -0.67
C SER A 50 -7.98 22.41 -0.72
N CYS A 51 -7.97 23.24 0.32
CA CYS A 51 -7.21 24.49 0.36
C CYS A 51 -5.71 24.24 0.58
N SER A 52 -4.83 25.03 -0.06
CA SER A 52 -3.37 24.86 0.03
C SER A 52 -2.85 24.98 1.47
N HIS A 53 -3.41 25.91 2.25
CA HIS A 53 -3.09 26.10 3.66
C HIS A 53 -3.47 24.87 4.50
N CYS A 54 -4.68 24.34 4.30
CA CYS A 54 -5.23 23.17 4.96
C CYS A 54 -4.36 21.94 4.70
N ARG A 55 -4.02 21.69 3.43
CA ARG A 55 -3.15 20.58 3.02
C ARG A 55 -1.75 20.69 3.60
N ALA A 56 -1.19 21.89 3.68
CA ALA A 56 0.12 22.12 4.28
C ALA A 56 0.11 21.80 5.77
N THR A 57 -0.89 22.29 6.51
CA THR A 57 -1.05 22.04 7.95
C THR A 57 -1.28 20.55 8.22
N ILE A 58 -2.20 19.90 7.50
CA ILE A 58 -2.46 18.46 7.61
C ILE A 58 -1.18 17.65 7.37
N ARG A 59 -0.41 17.99 6.34
CA ARG A 59 0.87 17.34 6.03
C ARG A 59 1.88 17.51 7.17
N GLN A 60 1.97 18.71 7.74
CA GLN A 60 2.88 18.99 8.85
C GLN A 60 2.51 18.16 10.09
N MET A 61 1.22 18.12 10.43
CA MET A 61 0.71 17.35 11.57
C MET A 61 0.97 15.85 11.42
N ALA A 62 0.67 15.30 10.23
CA ALA A 62 0.92 13.91 9.91
C ALA A 62 2.42 13.57 10.00
N ARG A 63 3.30 14.42 9.45
CA ARG A 63 4.76 14.24 9.54
C ARG A 63 5.26 14.27 10.97
N ALA A 64 4.79 15.21 11.79
CA ALA A 64 5.19 15.34 13.19
C ALA A 64 4.83 14.10 14.04
N GLY A 65 3.72 13.41 13.72
CA GLY A 65 3.31 12.17 14.40
C GLY A 65 3.89 10.89 13.78
N SER A 66 4.35 10.93 12.53
CA SER A 66 4.77 9.75 11.76
C SER A 66 6.03 9.06 12.26
N GLY A 67 6.82 9.71 13.14
CA GLY A 67 8.10 9.18 13.57
C GLY A 67 9.05 8.87 12.41
N GLY A 68 8.94 9.54 11.25
CA GLY A 68 9.76 9.29 10.06
C GLY A 68 9.11 8.38 9.00
N GLY A 69 7.78 8.28 9.01
CA GLY A 69 7.00 7.81 7.88
C GLY A 69 6.80 8.91 6.81
N GLU A 70 6.57 8.50 5.58
CA GLU A 70 6.29 9.39 4.45
C GLU A 70 4.79 9.73 4.41
N ALA A 71 4.43 10.97 4.71
CA ALA A 71 3.05 11.43 4.67
C ALA A 71 2.68 12.03 3.31
N ARG A 72 1.60 11.52 2.71
CA ARG A 72 0.94 12.03 1.50
C ARG A 72 -0.49 12.46 1.86
N VAL A 73 -0.92 13.60 1.33
CA VAL A 73 -2.25 14.16 1.60
C VAL A 73 -3.02 14.21 0.30
N SER A 74 -4.14 13.49 0.24
CA SER A 74 -5.15 13.58 -0.81
C SER A 74 -6.30 14.48 -0.36
N THR A 75 -7.35 14.58 -1.18
CA THR A 75 -8.55 15.36 -0.83
C THR A 75 -9.36 14.69 0.27
N GLU A 76 -9.31 13.38 0.42
CA GLU A 76 -10.17 12.65 1.36
C GLU A 76 -9.39 11.89 2.43
N ALA A 77 -8.05 11.85 2.33
CA ALA A 77 -7.25 11.06 3.25
C ALA A 77 -5.84 11.60 3.43
N VAL A 78 -5.23 11.19 4.53
CA VAL A 78 -3.78 11.18 4.71
C VAL A 78 -3.30 9.76 4.66
N GLU A 79 -2.33 9.48 3.80
CA GLU A 79 -1.60 8.21 3.78
C GLU A 79 -0.23 8.43 4.43
N VAL A 80 0.10 7.65 5.45
CA VAL A 80 1.45 7.59 6.04
C VAL A 80 2.05 6.24 5.70
N ARG A 81 3.14 6.25 4.92
CA ARG A 81 3.85 5.05 4.48
C ARG A 81 5.14 4.87 5.24
N TYR A 82 5.42 3.63 5.63
CA TYR A 82 6.70 3.23 6.22
C TYR A 82 7.40 2.34 5.20
N PRO A 83 8.42 2.83 4.46
CA PRO A 83 9.06 2.05 3.41
C PRO A 83 10.03 0.99 3.94
N LYS A 84 10.47 1.12 5.21
CA LYS A 84 11.43 0.20 5.86
C LYS A 84 10.87 -0.25 7.22
N PRO A 85 11.27 -1.44 7.71
CA PRO A 85 10.89 -1.91 9.04
C PRO A 85 11.25 -0.91 10.14
N ARG A 86 10.24 -0.55 10.94
CA ARG A 86 10.41 0.28 12.14
C ARG A 86 9.14 0.28 13.00
N PRO A 87 9.24 0.63 14.29
CA PRO A 87 8.05 0.84 15.11
C PRO A 87 7.12 1.87 14.46
N VAL A 88 5.84 1.52 14.35
CA VAL A 88 4.77 2.35 13.80
C VAL A 88 4.06 3.04 14.97
N PRO A 89 4.22 4.37 15.16
CA PRO A 89 3.59 5.11 16.24
C PRO A 89 2.11 5.43 15.91
N LEU A 90 1.29 4.38 15.73
CA LEU A 90 -0.13 4.49 15.33
C LEU A 90 -0.88 5.55 16.14
N ARG A 91 -0.76 5.52 17.47
CA ARG A 91 -1.44 6.46 18.37
C ARG A 91 -1.03 7.91 18.11
N ASP A 92 0.26 8.19 17.91
CA ASP A 92 0.73 9.55 17.73
C ASP A 92 0.30 10.11 16.38
N VAL A 93 0.37 9.31 15.31
CA VAL A 93 -0.13 9.71 13.99
C VAL A 93 -1.62 10.07 14.05
N ILE A 94 -2.43 9.20 14.65
CA ILE A 94 -3.87 9.40 14.76
C ILE A 94 -4.18 10.61 15.63
N ARG A 95 -3.57 10.69 16.83
CA ARG A 95 -3.81 11.78 17.79
C ARG A 95 -3.48 13.14 17.19
N ARG A 96 -2.37 13.26 16.46
CA ARG A 96 -1.99 14.53 15.81
C ARG A 96 -3.08 15.03 14.89
N LEU A 97 -3.73 14.17 14.11
CA LEU A 97 -4.82 14.57 13.22
C LEU A 97 -6.18 14.66 13.91
N ALA A 98 -6.44 13.83 14.94
CA ALA A 98 -7.69 13.85 15.69
C ALA A 98 -7.81 15.10 16.59
N GLU A 99 -6.71 15.56 17.20
CA GLU A 99 -6.66 16.75 18.07
C GLU A 99 -6.39 18.04 17.28
N ASN A 100 -6.73 18.06 15.98
CA ASN A 100 -6.49 19.22 15.14
C ASN A 100 -7.39 20.41 15.54
N ARG A 101 -6.93 21.63 15.23
CA ARG A 101 -7.69 22.88 15.42
C ARG A 101 -8.14 23.50 14.09
N LEU A 102 -8.09 22.74 13.01
CA LEU A 102 -8.56 23.23 11.71
C LEU A 102 -10.09 23.24 11.74
N HIS A 103 -10.67 24.36 11.31
CA HIS A 103 -12.11 24.45 11.17
C HIS A 103 -12.58 23.36 10.19
N ASP A 104 -13.66 22.68 10.56
CA ASP A 104 -14.30 21.67 9.73
C ASP A 104 -13.38 20.55 9.24
N LEU A 105 -12.37 20.12 10.02
CA LEU A 105 -11.61 18.91 9.70
C LEU A 105 -11.90 17.81 10.72
N THR A 106 -12.52 16.73 10.27
CA THR A 106 -12.85 15.58 11.10
C THR A 106 -12.14 14.33 10.60
N LEU A 107 -11.48 13.60 11.50
CA LEU A 107 -11.02 12.25 11.25
C LEU A 107 -12.22 11.29 11.33
N VAL A 108 -12.49 10.58 10.24
CA VAL A 108 -13.66 9.69 10.10
C VAL A 108 -13.30 8.26 10.47
N ASP A 109 -12.25 7.75 9.84
CA ASP A 109 -11.82 6.37 9.96
C ASP A 109 -10.30 6.26 9.84
N VAL A 110 -9.74 5.17 10.34
CA VAL A 110 -8.31 4.88 10.30
C VAL A 110 -8.12 3.43 9.86
N LEU A 111 -7.48 3.23 8.72
CA LEU A 111 -7.06 1.92 8.26
C LEU A 111 -5.56 1.74 8.52
N PHE A 112 -5.20 0.54 8.94
CA PHE A 112 -3.84 0.08 9.10
C PHE A 112 -3.61 -1.13 8.21
N GLU A 113 -2.52 -1.11 7.48
CA GLU A 113 -2.09 -2.19 6.59
C GLU A 113 -0.62 -2.51 6.85
N ALA A 114 -0.31 -3.78 7.09
CA ALA A 114 1.06 -4.24 7.29
C ALA A 114 1.19 -5.74 7.12
N GLU A 115 2.42 -6.21 6.97
CA GLU A 115 2.75 -7.63 7.05
C GLU A 115 3.15 -8.04 8.46
N GLY A 116 2.76 -9.25 8.85
CA GLY A 116 3.02 -9.76 10.19
C GLY A 116 2.51 -11.18 10.39
N THR A 117 2.35 -11.56 11.64
CA THR A 117 1.76 -12.85 12.02
C THR A 117 0.61 -12.63 12.99
N ILE A 118 -0.37 -13.53 12.96
CA ILE A 118 -1.49 -13.53 13.90
C ILE A 118 -1.29 -14.69 14.88
N ALA A 119 -1.41 -14.38 16.16
CA ALA A 119 -1.31 -15.35 17.24
C ALA A 119 -2.42 -15.15 18.28
N ARG A 120 -2.88 -16.25 18.87
CA ARG A 120 -3.77 -16.24 20.04
C ARG A 120 -2.94 -16.44 21.30
N THR A 121 -3.18 -15.61 22.31
CA THR A 121 -2.56 -15.75 23.63
C THR A 121 -3.20 -16.90 24.40
N SER A 122 -2.56 -17.34 25.49
CA SER A 122 -3.12 -18.34 26.40
C SER A 122 -4.45 -17.91 27.04
N ALA A 123 -4.67 -16.60 27.18
CA ALA A 123 -5.91 -16.02 27.69
C ALA A 123 -7.02 -15.89 26.62
N GLY A 124 -6.78 -16.35 25.38
CA GLY A 124 -7.75 -16.33 24.30
C GLY A 124 -7.79 -15.04 23.47
N SER A 125 -7.06 -13.99 23.85
CA SER A 125 -6.96 -12.77 23.05
C SER A 125 -6.17 -13.00 21.77
N THR A 126 -6.54 -12.31 20.68
CA THR A 126 -5.82 -12.39 19.40
C THR A 126 -4.93 -11.16 19.25
N THR A 127 -3.74 -11.35 18.69
CA THR A 127 -2.73 -10.32 18.50
C THR A 127 -2.17 -10.38 17.09
N PHE A 128 -1.90 -9.22 16.51
CA PHE A 128 -1.12 -9.07 15.29
C PHE A 128 0.27 -8.57 15.64
N THR A 129 1.31 -9.26 15.19
CA THR A 129 2.70 -8.86 15.40
C THR A 129 3.32 -8.50 14.08
N LEU A 130 3.81 -7.26 13.96
CA LEU A 130 4.46 -6.77 12.75
C LEU A 130 5.72 -7.58 12.47
N ARG A 131 5.89 -7.93 11.19
CA ARG A 131 7.11 -8.53 10.69
C ARG A 131 8.31 -7.62 11.02
N ASP A 132 9.47 -8.21 11.25
CA ASP A 132 10.78 -7.54 11.46
C ASP A 132 10.93 -6.60 12.66
N THR A 133 9.86 -6.13 13.28
CA THR A 133 9.90 -5.18 14.41
C THR A 133 9.45 -5.81 15.72
N GLY A 134 8.66 -6.88 15.66
CA GLY A 134 8.07 -7.52 16.85
C GLY A 134 7.02 -6.66 17.55
N GLN A 135 6.65 -5.49 17.00
CA GLN A 135 5.61 -4.64 17.56
C GLN A 135 4.26 -5.35 17.44
N SER A 136 3.57 -5.53 18.56
CA SER A 136 2.28 -6.21 18.60
C SER A 136 1.12 -5.26 18.88
N PHE A 137 -0.02 -5.57 18.28
CA PHE A 137 -1.29 -4.87 18.48
C PHE A 137 -2.39 -5.87 18.85
N PRO A 138 -3.28 -5.53 19.79
CA PRO A 138 -4.53 -6.27 19.98
C PRO A 138 -5.30 -6.35 18.67
N LEU A 139 -5.79 -7.54 18.33
CA LEU A 139 -6.50 -7.80 17.09
C LEU A 139 -7.83 -8.49 17.38
N ASP A 140 -8.92 -7.90 16.90
CA ASP A 140 -10.23 -8.52 16.82
C ASP A 140 -10.45 -9.04 15.39
N MET A 141 -10.62 -10.34 15.28
CA MET A 141 -10.91 -11.02 14.02
C MET A 141 -12.41 -11.00 13.74
N THR A 142 -12.82 -10.36 12.65
CA THR A 142 -14.21 -10.43 12.18
C THR A 142 -14.59 -11.91 11.94
N PRO A 143 -15.75 -12.40 12.43
CA PRO A 143 -16.11 -13.82 12.36
C PRO A 143 -16.16 -14.42 10.95
N SER A 144 -16.41 -13.59 9.93
CA SER A 144 -16.46 -14.00 8.52
C SER A 144 -15.09 -14.20 7.89
N LEU A 145 -14.00 -13.81 8.55
CA LEU A 145 -12.65 -13.96 8.01
C LEU A 145 -12.09 -15.34 8.34
N ALA A 146 -11.51 -15.97 7.32
CA ALA A 146 -10.70 -17.18 7.50
C ALA A 146 -9.58 -16.88 8.51
N ARG A 147 -9.44 -17.76 9.51
CA ARG A 147 -8.37 -17.63 10.49
C ARG A 147 -7.13 -18.31 9.90
N PRO A 148 -6.03 -17.57 9.68
CA PRO A 148 -4.79 -18.17 9.25
C PRO A 148 -4.23 -19.09 10.34
N ASP A 149 -3.50 -20.12 9.94
CA ASP A 149 -2.83 -21.00 10.90
C ASP A 149 -1.85 -20.19 11.75
N ARG A 150 -1.62 -20.64 12.99
CA ARG A 150 -0.77 -19.92 13.94
C ARG A 150 0.64 -19.71 13.35
N GLY A 151 1.10 -18.46 13.38
CA GLY A 151 2.43 -18.11 12.87
C GLY A 151 2.51 -17.99 11.35
N THR A 152 1.42 -18.24 10.62
CA THR A 152 1.36 -17.98 9.18
C THR A 152 1.59 -16.50 8.93
N PRO A 153 2.54 -16.14 8.05
CA PRO A 153 2.69 -14.76 7.66
C PRO A 153 1.48 -14.29 6.87
N VAL A 154 0.97 -13.12 7.23
CA VAL A 154 -0.18 -12.51 6.58
C VAL A 154 0.08 -11.04 6.28
N ARG A 155 -0.57 -10.56 5.23
CA ARG A 155 -0.84 -9.13 5.05
C ARG A 155 -2.22 -8.82 5.64
N LEU A 156 -2.22 -7.98 6.67
CA LEU A 156 -3.41 -7.56 7.39
C LEU A 156 -3.86 -6.19 6.85
N ILE A 157 -5.17 -6.05 6.62
CA ILE A 157 -5.85 -4.75 6.51
C ILE A 157 -6.87 -4.70 7.66
N ALA A 158 -6.76 -3.67 8.50
CA ALA A 158 -7.60 -3.53 9.68
C ALA A 158 -8.07 -2.08 9.87
N ILE A 159 -9.26 -1.92 10.45
CA ILE A 159 -9.68 -0.63 11.01
C ILE A 159 -9.03 -0.50 12.40
N VAL A 160 -8.54 0.69 12.72
CA VAL A 160 -8.07 1.01 14.06
C VAL A 160 -9.24 1.55 14.86
N GLU A 161 -9.54 0.92 15.99
CA GLU A 161 -10.57 1.36 16.94
C GLU A 161 -9.94 1.85 18.26
N GLY A 162 -10.76 2.43 19.13
CA GLY A 162 -10.34 2.95 20.44
C GLY A 162 -9.64 4.31 20.41
N TRP A 163 -9.28 4.83 19.22
CA TRP A 163 -8.54 6.09 19.08
C TRP A 163 -9.33 7.35 19.45
N ARG A 164 -10.68 7.28 19.50
CA ARG A 164 -11.52 8.38 19.99
C ARG A 164 -11.49 8.51 21.52
N GLY A 165 -11.07 7.45 22.22
CA GLY A 165 -10.96 7.40 23.67
C GLY A 165 -9.52 7.49 24.15
N LYS A 166 -9.33 7.44 25.48
CA LYS A 166 -8.00 7.36 26.11
C LYS A 166 -7.50 5.91 26.27
N GLY A 167 -8.34 4.92 25.94
CA GLY A 167 -8.06 3.49 26.09
C GLY A 167 -7.01 2.96 25.13
N ALA A 168 -6.79 1.64 25.13
CA ALA A 168 -5.89 0.96 24.19
C ALA A 168 -6.43 1.05 22.74
N LEU A 169 -5.53 0.99 21.76
CA LEU A 169 -5.93 0.82 20.35
C LEU A 169 -6.12 -0.67 20.07
N THR A 170 -7.16 -0.99 19.31
CA THR A 170 -7.42 -2.35 18.84
C THR A 170 -7.54 -2.33 17.32
N LEU A 171 -6.95 -3.32 16.66
CA LEU A 171 -7.11 -3.55 15.24
C LEU A 171 -8.34 -4.44 15.02
N VAL A 172 -9.28 -4.02 14.18
CA VAL A 172 -10.41 -4.85 13.74
C VAL A 172 -10.14 -5.32 12.31
N ALA A 173 -9.86 -6.62 12.15
CA ALA A 173 -9.48 -7.19 10.87
C ALA A 173 -10.61 -7.03 9.84
N ARG A 174 -10.29 -6.44 8.70
CA ARG A 174 -11.15 -6.42 7.49
C ARG A 174 -10.69 -7.44 6.48
N GLU A 175 -9.40 -7.74 6.46
CA GLU A 175 -8.82 -8.73 5.58
C GLU A 175 -7.50 -9.25 6.17
N ALA A 176 -7.25 -10.55 6.03
CA ALA A 176 -5.98 -11.18 6.38
C ALA A 176 -5.62 -12.19 5.28
N ARG A 177 -4.74 -11.80 4.36
CA ARG A 177 -4.31 -12.66 3.26
C ARG A 177 -3.00 -13.35 3.64
N GLY A 178 -2.96 -14.68 3.49
CA GLY A 178 -1.70 -15.42 3.58
C GLY A 178 -0.70 -14.92 2.54
N ILE A 179 0.54 -14.73 2.95
CA ILE A 179 1.66 -14.40 2.07
C ILE A 179 2.70 -15.51 2.17
N THR A 180 3.07 -16.07 1.02
CA THR A 180 4.05 -17.16 0.86
C THR A 180 5.45 -16.61 0.72
#